data_AF-A0A7W0YCL8-F1
#
_entry.id   AF-A0A7W0YCL8-F1
#
_cell.length_a   1.000
_cell.length_b   1.000
_cell.length_c   1.000
_cell.angle_alpha   90.00
_cell.angle_beta   90.00
_cell.angle_gamma   90.00
#
_symmetry.space_group_name_H-M   'P 1'
#
loop_
_entity.id
_entity.type
_entity.pdbx_description
1 polymer ?
#
loop_
_entity_poly.entity_id
_entity_poly.type
_entity_poly.pdbx_seq_one_letter_code
_entity_poly.pdbx_strand_id
1 'polypeptide(L)'
;MVLFLLLVAVALALLIFARGHHLLGRRLFPGRFQAGAPIVYRMVETSTRPGAEAYDVHPAENGDLYYYLTNKYWRVEEVRPDGWIVARTPLMEQHYLRRDDPNLRKANLLERLRYAARFPFLG
;
A
#
# COMPACT_ATOMS: atom_id res chain seq x y z
N MET A 1 -10.92 43.62 20.35
CA MET A 1 -9.69 42.80 20.51
C MET A 1 -9.97 41.38 20.99
N VAL A 2 -10.74 41.17 22.06
CA VAL A 2 -10.99 39.81 22.62
C VAL A 2 -11.69 38.86 21.64
N LEU A 3 -12.72 39.31 20.92
CA LEU A 3 -13.45 38.48 19.96
C LEU A 3 -12.59 38.03 18.75
N PHE A 4 -11.68 38.89 18.30
CA PHE A 4 -10.76 38.60 17.20
C PHE A 4 -9.74 37.54 17.61
N LEU A 5 -9.19 37.64 18.82
CA LEU A 5 -8.28 36.63 19.38
C LEU A 5 -8.97 35.27 19.54
N LEU A 6 -10.26 35.27 19.89
CA LEU A 6 -11.05 34.05 20.05
C LEU A 6 -11.32 33.36 18.70
N LEU A 7 -11.64 34.12 17.66
CA LEU A 7 -11.81 33.60 16.30
C LEU A 7 -10.51 33.04 15.71
N VAL A 8 -9.38 33.72 15.94
CA VAL A 8 -8.06 33.25 15.51
C VAL A 8 -7.68 31.97 16.26
N ALA A 9 -7.94 31.90 17.56
CA ALA A 9 -7.69 30.68 18.34
C ALA A 9 -8.55 29.50 17.88
N VAL A 10 -9.83 29.71 17.56
CA VAL A 10 -10.71 28.67 17.01
C VAL A 10 -10.27 28.25 15.61
N ALA A 11 -9.90 29.20 14.73
CA ALA A 11 -9.39 28.88 13.40
C ALA A 11 -8.07 28.10 13.45
N LEU A 12 -7.15 28.46 14.37
CA LEU A 12 -5.93 27.70 14.63
C LEU A 12 -6.23 26.32 15.21
N ALA A 13 -7.17 26.21 16.15
CA ALA A 13 -7.59 24.92 16.70
C ALA A 13 -8.19 24.03 15.61
N LEU A 14 -9.04 24.57 14.73
CA LEU A 14 -9.63 23.86 13.59
C LEU A 14 -8.59 23.49 12.53
N LEU A 15 -7.61 24.36 12.26
CA LEU A 15 -6.49 24.05 11.37
C LEU A 15 -5.61 22.96 11.97
N ILE A 16 -5.31 23.01 13.27
CA ILE A 16 -4.57 21.97 14.00
C ILE A 16 -5.36 20.66 14.03
N PHE A 17 -6.69 20.71 14.17
CA PHE A 17 -7.57 19.54 14.15
C PHE A 17 -7.67 18.92 12.75
N ALA A 18 -7.78 19.76 11.71
CA ALA A 18 -7.80 19.33 10.31
C ALA A 18 -6.44 18.80 9.83
N ARG A 19 -5.32 19.36 10.33
CA ARG A 19 -3.96 18.82 10.10
C ARG A 19 -3.64 17.61 10.97
N GLY A 20 -4.28 17.48 12.13
CA GLY A 20 -4.03 16.47 13.16
C GLY A 20 -4.64 15.10 12.88
N HIS A 21 -5.60 14.99 11.96
CA HIS A 21 -6.18 13.70 11.56
C HIS A 21 -5.20 12.80 10.79
N HIS A 22 -4.06 13.34 10.30
CA HIS A 22 -2.99 12.52 9.73
C HIS A 22 -2.04 11.92 10.77
N LEU A 23 -2.05 12.39 12.03
CA LEU A 23 -1.10 11.96 13.07
C LEU A 23 -1.76 11.21 14.24
N LEU A 24 -3.08 11.20 14.34
CA LEU A 24 -3.83 10.47 15.39
C LEU A 24 -4.68 9.28 14.88
N GLY A 25 -4.40 8.75 13.68
CA GLY A 25 -4.90 7.41 13.28
C GLY A 25 -4.14 6.25 13.95
N ARG A 26 -3.43 6.51 15.04
CA ARG A 26 -2.36 5.63 15.57
C ARG A 26 -2.81 4.56 16.55
N ARG A 27 -4.11 4.30 16.71
CA ARG A 27 -4.70 3.17 17.47
C ARG A 27 -6.22 3.26 17.40
N LEU A 28 -6.88 2.54 16.49
CA LEU A 28 -8.29 2.15 16.69
C LEU A 28 -8.77 0.97 15.83
N PHE A 29 -7.90 0.31 15.06
CA PHE A 29 -8.24 -0.98 14.46
C PHE A 29 -7.05 -1.93 14.60
N PRO A 30 -7.21 -3.15 15.13
CA PRO A 30 -6.23 -4.22 14.95
C PRO A 30 -6.31 -4.68 13.48
N GLY A 31 -5.97 -3.78 12.57
CA GLY A 31 -6.00 -3.98 11.14
C GLY A 31 -4.73 -4.69 10.69
N ARG A 32 -4.88 -5.70 9.85
CA ARG A 32 -3.78 -6.43 9.22
C ARG A 32 -2.84 -5.52 8.39
N PHE A 33 -3.19 -4.26 8.13
CA PHE A 33 -2.42 -3.27 7.36
C PHE A 33 -2.49 -1.87 7.99
N GLN A 34 -1.45 -1.05 7.78
CA GLN A 34 -1.33 0.33 8.28
C GLN A 34 -0.67 1.20 7.21
N ALA A 35 -0.94 2.51 7.20
CA ALA A 35 -0.25 3.46 6.32
C ALA A 35 1.27 3.39 6.51
N GLY A 36 2.02 3.49 5.41
CA GLY A 36 3.46 3.32 5.36
C GLY A 36 3.93 1.87 5.43
N ALA A 37 3.06 0.88 5.66
CA ALA A 37 3.47 -0.52 5.77
C ALA A 37 3.92 -1.09 4.41
N PRO A 38 5.06 -1.80 4.36
CA PRO A 38 5.46 -2.55 3.17
C PRO A 38 4.55 -3.78 3.02
N ILE A 39 4.02 -3.95 1.81
CA ILE A 39 3.10 -5.02 1.44
C ILE A 39 3.60 -5.76 0.21
N VAL A 40 3.22 -7.03 0.12
CA VAL A 40 3.48 -7.86 -1.05
C VAL A 40 2.14 -8.23 -1.65
N TYR A 41 1.99 -7.96 -2.94
CA TYR A 41 0.82 -8.33 -3.72
C TYR A 41 1.20 -9.42 -4.72
N ARG A 42 0.48 -10.54 -4.68
CA ARG A 42 0.64 -11.62 -5.66
C ARG A 42 -0.13 -11.27 -6.92
N MET A 43 0.55 -11.22 -8.05
CA MET A 43 -0.06 -10.92 -9.34
C MET A 43 0.14 -12.09 -10.29
N VAL A 44 -0.91 -12.45 -11.02
CA VAL A 44 -0.84 -13.35 -12.17
C VAL A 44 -0.39 -12.52 -13.37
N GLU A 45 0.65 -12.99 -14.05
CA GLU A 45 1.15 -12.38 -15.27
C GLU A 45 1.18 -13.40 -16.41
N THR A 46 1.23 -12.88 -17.64
CA THR A 46 1.31 -13.69 -18.85
C THR A 46 2.34 -13.09 -19.80
N SER A 47 3.29 -13.91 -20.24
CA SER A 47 4.38 -13.49 -21.12
C SER A 47 4.93 -14.68 -21.91
N THR A 48 5.57 -14.41 -23.04
CA THR A 48 6.37 -15.40 -23.79
C THR A 48 7.66 -15.77 -23.05
N ARG A 49 8.13 -14.91 -22.14
CA ARG A 49 9.36 -15.09 -21.35
C ARG A 49 9.12 -14.68 -19.90
N PRO A 50 8.87 -15.63 -18.99
CA PRO A 50 8.79 -15.37 -17.56
C PRO A 50 10.04 -14.69 -17.03
N GLY A 51 9.86 -13.70 -16.15
CA GLY A 51 10.98 -13.00 -15.50
C GLY A 51 11.69 -13.87 -14.45
N ALA A 52 12.85 -13.42 -13.97
CA ALA A 52 13.65 -14.15 -12.97
C ALA A 52 12.94 -14.40 -11.63
N GLU A 53 11.88 -13.65 -11.34
CA GLU A 53 11.07 -13.79 -10.11
C GLU A 53 9.73 -14.49 -10.34
N ALA A 54 9.49 -14.96 -11.56
CA ALA A 54 8.33 -15.77 -11.86
C ALA A 54 8.42 -17.09 -11.07
N TYR A 55 7.30 -17.47 -10.47
CA TYR A 55 7.13 -18.76 -9.82
C TYR A 55 5.78 -19.33 -10.21
N ASP A 56 5.58 -20.64 -9.99
CA ASP A 56 4.36 -21.34 -10.40
C ASP A 56 4.06 -21.14 -11.89
N VAL A 57 5.06 -21.46 -12.73
CA VAL A 57 5.06 -21.19 -14.17
C VAL A 57 4.39 -22.36 -14.90
N HIS A 58 3.37 -22.05 -15.70
CA HIS A 58 2.64 -23.01 -16.50
C HIS A 58 2.59 -22.58 -17.97
N PRO A 59 2.83 -23.48 -18.92
CA PRO A 59 2.62 -23.18 -20.33
C PRO A 59 1.12 -22.98 -20.62
N ALA A 60 0.81 -22.04 -21.50
CA ALA A 60 -0.53 -21.89 -22.07
C ALA A 60 -0.85 -23.06 -23.01
N GLU A 61 -2.14 -23.27 -23.32
CA GLU A 61 -2.63 -24.42 -24.10
C GLU A 61 -1.89 -24.63 -25.43
N ASN A 62 -1.46 -23.56 -26.10
CA ASN A 62 -0.76 -23.61 -27.39
C ASN A 62 0.77 -23.46 -27.29
N GLY A 63 1.33 -23.35 -26.08
CA GLY A 63 2.78 -23.26 -25.84
C GLY A 63 3.44 -21.90 -26.17
N ASP A 64 2.71 -20.95 -26.74
CA ASP A 64 3.24 -19.63 -27.10
C ASP A 64 3.47 -18.69 -25.90
N LEU A 65 2.74 -18.93 -24.82
CA LEU A 65 2.73 -18.08 -23.62
C LEU A 65 2.92 -18.93 -22.37
N TYR A 66 3.32 -18.26 -21.30
CA TYR A 66 3.35 -18.79 -19.95
C TYR A 66 2.48 -17.95 -19.04
N TYR A 67 1.72 -18.60 -18.17
CA TYR A 67 1.07 -17.98 -17.02
C TYR A 67 1.94 -18.24 -15.79
N TYR A 68 2.19 -17.21 -15.00
CA TYR A 68 3.00 -17.34 -13.79
C TYR A 68 2.59 -16.33 -12.73
N LEU A 69 3.04 -16.58 -11.50
CA LEU A 69 2.87 -15.68 -10.38
C LEU A 69 4.13 -14.82 -10.19
N THR A 70 3.92 -13.57 -9.81
CA THR A 70 4.98 -12.68 -9.35
C THR A 70 4.58 -11.97 -8.06
N ASN A 71 5.59 -11.55 -7.29
CA ASN A 71 5.40 -10.76 -6.09
C ASN A 71 5.72 -9.29 -6.39
N LYS A 72 4.72 -8.43 -6.22
CA LYS A 72 4.89 -6.97 -6.33
C LYS A 72 5.11 -6.37 -4.95
N TYR A 73 6.17 -5.57 -4.83
CA TYR A 73 6.58 -4.92 -3.58
C TYR A 73 6.08 -3.49 -3.54
N TRP A 74 5.01 -3.26 -2.78
CA TRP A 74 4.30 -1.98 -2.72
C TRP A 74 4.28 -1.43 -1.30
N ARG A 75 3.86 -0.18 -1.15
CA ARG A 75 3.67 0.43 0.17
C ARG A 75 2.26 0.95 0.32
N VAL A 76 1.67 0.72 1.48
CA VAL A 76 0.35 1.28 1.81
C VAL A 76 0.48 2.80 1.94
N GLU A 77 -0.25 3.54 1.11
CA GLU A 77 -0.40 4.99 1.21
C GLU A 77 -1.53 5.33 2.21
N GLU A 78 -2.69 4.69 2.05
CA GLU A 78 -3.88 4.95 2.85
C GLU A 78 -4.62 3.64 3.17
N VAL A 79 -5.19 3.55 4.38
CA VAL A 79 -6.17 2.52 4.73
C VAL A 79 -7.50 3.20 4.98
N ARG A 80 -8.48 2.94 4.11
CA ARG A 80 -9.79 3.58 4.18
C ARG A 80 -10.72 2.89 5.18
N PRO A 81 -11.71 3.60 5.76
CA PRO A 81 -12.69 3.02 6.69
C PRO A 81 -13.58 1.95 6.05
N ASP A 82 -13.82 2.04 4.74
CA ASP A 82 -14.65 1.15 3.92
C ASP A 82 -13.97 -0.18 3.54
N GLY A 83 -12.75 -0.42 4.05
CA GLY A 83 -11.98 -1.64 3.80
C GLY A 83 -11.11 -1.61 2.54
N TRP A 84 -11.05 -0.49 1.81
CA TRP A 84 -10.08 -0.31 0.73
C TRP A 84 -8.69 0.07 1.27
N ILE A 85 -7.67 -0.39 0.58
CA ILE A 85 -6.27 -0.03 0.80
C ILE A 85 -5.79 0.64 -0.47
N VAL A 86 -5.26 1.85 -0.32
CA VAL A 86 -4.55 2.54 -1.41
C VAL A 86 -3.08 2.20 -1.27
N ALA A 87 -2.53 1.55 -2.29
CA ALA A 87 -1.13 1.15 -2.34
C ALA A 87 -0.40 1.93 -3.44
N ARG A 88 0.87 2.26 -3.20
CA ARG A 88 1.76 2.85 -4.18
C ARG A 88 2.72 1.81 -4.73
N THR A 89 2.91 1.85 -6.05
CA THR A 89 3.93 1.07 -6.76
C THR A 89 5.29 1.79 -6.73
N PRO A 90 6.38 1.12 -7.11
CA PRO A 90 7.69 1.77 -7.28
C PRO A 90 7.68 2.90 -8.31
N LEU A 91 6.77 2.84 -9.29
CA LEU A 91 6.53 3.87 -10.31
C LEU A 91 5.59 4.97 -9.81
N MET A 92 5.27 4.99 -8.51
CA MET A 92 4.35 5.92 -7.87
C MET A 92 2.90 5.84 -8.39
N GLU A 93 2.52 4.74 -9.02
CA GLU A 93 1.11 4.52 -9.42
C GLU A 93 0.29 4.10 -8.20
N GLN A 94 -0.98 4.49 -8.17
CA GLN A 94 -1.90 4.12 -7.11
C GLN A 94 -2.73 2.90 -7.51
N HIS A 95 -2.85 1.93 -6.60
CA HIS A 95 -3.71 0.77 -6.73
C HIS A 95 -4.67 0.66 -5.55
N TYR A 96 -5.93 0.37 -5.85
CA TYR A 96 -6.99 0.17 -4.88
C TYR A 96 -7.20 -1.32 -4.66
N LEU A 97 -6.90 -1.79 -3.45
CA LEU A 97 -6.99 -3.20 -3.08
C LEU A 97 -8.00 -3.40 -1.95
N ARG A 98 -8.70 -4.53 -1.98
CA ARG A 98 -9.55 -4.94 -0.85
C ARG A 98 -8.66 -5.43 0.30
N ARG A 99 -9.01 -5.08 1.53
CA ARG A 99 -8.25 -5.50 2.73
C ARG A 99 -8.19 -7.02 2.91
N ASP A 100 -9.23 -7.70 2.49
CA ASP A 100 -9.45 -9.15 2.56
C ASP A 100 -9.02 -9.89 1.30
N ASP A 101 -8.38 -9.21 0.34
CA ASP A 101 -7.84 -9.83 -0.86
C ASP A 101 -6.83 -10.94 -0.49
N PRO A 102 -7.04 -12.20 -0.91
CA PRO A 102 -6.14 -13.31 -0.60
C PRO A 102 -4.73 -13.12 -1.18
N ASN A 103 -4.57 -12.32 -2.23
CA ASN A 103 -3.29 -12.01 -2.86
C ASN A 103 -2.49 -10.96 -2.10
N LEU A 104 -3.13 -10.26 -1.14
CA LEU A 104 -2.53 -9.18 -0.38
C LEU A 104 -2.02 -9.67 0.99
N ARG A 105 -0.74 -9.41 1.26
CA ARG A 105 -0.14 -9.69 2.58
C ARG A 105 0.90 -8.66 2.99
N LYS A 106 1.23 -8.65 4.28
CA LYS A 106 2.38 -7.90 4.79
C LYS A 106 3.67 -8.51 4.26
N ALA A 107 4.64 -7.65 3.97
CA ALA A 107 6.01 -8.10 3.75
C ALA A 107 6.59 -8.64 5.07
N ASN A 108 7.24 -9.81 5.03
CA ASN A 108 7.93 -10.37 6.19
C ASN A 108 9.27 -9.66 6.43
N LEU A 109 9.93 -9.92 7.56
CA LEU A 109 11.18 -9.23 7.93
C LEU A 109 12.30 -9.44 6.91
N LEU A 110 12.43 -10.66 6.36
CA LEU A 110 13.46 -10.97 5.38
C LEU A 110 13.21 -10.24 4.06
N GLU A 111 11.98 -10.18 3.60
CA GLU A 111 11.58 -9.44 2.39
C GLU A 111 11.80 -7.94 2.56
N ARG A 112 11.47 -7.40 3.74
CA ARG A 112 11.70 -6.00 4.07
C ARG A 112 13.19 -5.63 4.02
N LEU A 113 14.08 -6.56 4.38
CA LEU A 113 15.52 -6.36 4.33
C LEU A 113 16.07 -6.57 2.91
N ARG A 114 15.77 -7.72 2.29
CA ARG A 114 16.32 -8.11 0.98
C ARG A 114 15.80 -7.24 -0.17
N TYR A 115 14.53 -6.86 -0.12
CA TYR A 115 13.87 -6.07 -1.16
C TYR A 115 13.61 -4.64 -0.73
N ALA A 116 14.35 -4.13 0.27
CA ALA A 116 14.19 -2.77 0.81
C ALA A 116 14.14 -1.70 -0.30
N ALA A 117 15.06 -1.79 -1.26
CA ALA A 117 15.18 -0.85 -2.38
C ALA A 117 14.01 -0.88 -3.37
N ARG A 118 13.17 -1.91 -3.33
CA ARG A 118 12.01 -2.06 -4.22
C ARG A 118 10.73 -1.50 -3.64
N PHE A 119 10.67 -1.32 -2.32
CA PHE A 119 9.52 -0.67 -1.72
C PHE A 119 9.60 0.83 -2.01
N PRO A 120 8.51 1.46 -2.49
CA PRO A 120 8.51 2.90 -2.70
C PRO A 120 8.71 3.63 -1.38
N PHE A 121 9.38 4.78 -1.44
CA PHE A 121 9.46 5.72 -0.34
C PHE A 121 8.24 6.66 -0.42
N LEU A 122 7.46 6.70 0.65
CA LEU A 122 6.40 7.69 0.82
C LEU A 122 7.01 8.82 1.64
N GLY A 123 7.32 9.93 0.97
CA GLY A 123 7.83 11.15 1.60
C GLY A 123 6.76 11.94 2.33
#